data_AF-A0A8T7J034-F1
#
_entry.id   AF-A0A8T7J034-F1
#
_cell.length_a   1.000
_cell.length_b   1.000
_cell.length_c   1.000
_cell.angle_alpha   90.00
_cell.angle_beta   90.00
_cell.angle_gamma   90.00
#
_symmetry.space_group_name_H-M   'P 1'
#
loop_
_entity.id
_entity.type
_entity.pdbx_description
1 polymer ?
#
loop_
_entity_poly.entity_id
_entity_poly.type
_entity_poly.pdbx_seq_one_letter_code
_entity_poly.pdbx_strand_id
1 'polypeptide(L)'
;MQTKAFVRSLLAASIVAALAACGDQPEEVSELVEQQIETGTETEQVDYTGSTGTDPIPPMADGPSTTEMLTIEVPGGKDTDGKYLAWPWNDEGSDQFWYGLDEATVTVPSASDSVIHLTFAGEYAVDGEAGPGAELIDMIASKSGDITVVLPEGTFHMNSSLRVDMSLYPDITSLTLMGYGIDKTILSFTETEETVSDSVHFSSANGLELAHFTVVDSGKNAFLVDESDGVYMHHLGAIWPGDPDKGNGAYGLYPVESTNVIVEDSFAFGSADAGIYVGQTNNIVVRRTFAIQNV
;
A
#
# COMPACT_ATOMS: atom_id res chain seq x y z
N MET A 1 -25.28 -23.07 19.46
CA MET A 1 -24.22 -24.11 19.48
C MET A 1 -24.52 -25.28 18.52
N GLN A 2 -25.04 -25.05 17.30
CA GLN A 2 -25.35 -26.13 16.35
C GLN A 2 -25.01 -25.84 14.87
N THR A 3 -24.27 -24.78 14.55
CA THR A 3 -24.02 -24.40 13.14
C THR A 3 -22.62 -24.81 12.63
N LYS A 4 -21.65 -25.06 13.51
CA LYS A 4 -20.27 -25.42 13.10
C LYS A 4 -20.08 -26.91 12.74
N ALA A 5 -21.00 -27.80 13.14
CA ALA A 5 -20.90 -29.24 12.85
C ALA A 5 -21.35 -29.61 11.43
N PHE A 6 -22.24 -28.82 10.81
CA PHE A 6 -22.82 -29.17 9.51
C PHE A 6 -21.88 -28.84 8.33
N VAL A 7 -21.01 -27.83 8.47
CA VAL A 7 -20.08 -27.41 7.41
C VAL A 7 -18.89 -28.37 7.26
N ARG A 8 -18.45 -29.02 8.35
CA ARG A 8 -17.36 -30.01 8.30
C ARG A 8 -17.77 -31.33 7.64
N SER A 9 -19.06 -31.64 7.59
CA SER A 9 -19.58 -32.86 6.94
C SER A 9 -19.65 -32.76 5.41
N LEU A 10 -19.69 -31.55 4.82
CA LEU A 10 -19.76 -31.41 3.36
C LEU A 10 -18.38 -31.40 2.70
N LEU A 11 -17.34 -30.89 3.38
CA LEU A 11 -15.99 -30.83 2.82
C LEU A 11 -15.32 -32.22 2.75
N ALA A 12 -15.66 -33.12 3.69
CA ALA A 12 -15.18 -34.50 3.66
C ALA A 12 -15.84 -35.33 2.54
N ALA A 13 -17.08 -35.00 2.14
CA ALA A 13 -17.80 -35.73 1.10
C ALA A 13 -17.33 -35.35 -0.33
N SER A 14 -16.82 -34.12 -0.55
CA SER A 14 -16.37 -33.67 -1.87
C SER A 14 -15.00 -34.24 -2.27
N ILE A 15 -14.14 -34.55 -1.29
CA ILE A 15 -12.79 -35.09 -1.56
C ILE A 15 -12.84 -36.60 -1.87
N VAL A 16 -13.74 -37.35 -1.20
CA VAL A 16 -13.93 -38.79 -1.47
C VAL A 16 -14.54 -39.04 -2.85
N ALA A 17 -15.39 -38.14 -3.34
CA ALA A 17 -15.94 -38.22 -4.69
C ALA A 17 -14.91 -37.90 -5.79
N ALA A 18 -13.91 -37.06 -5.50
CA ALA A 18 -12.87 -36.68 -6.44
C ALA A 18 -11.80 -37.77 -6.62
N LEU A 19 -11.46 -38.53 -5.56
CA LEU A 19 -10.45 -39.59 -5.62
C LEU A 19 -10.97 -40.95 -6.13
N ALA A 20 -12.27 -41.23 -6.06
CA ALA A 20 -12.85 -42.44 -6.66
C ALA A 20 -12.85 -42.41 -8.21
N ALA A 21 -12.56 -41.26 -8.84
CA ALA A 21 -12.50 -41.10 -10.29
C ALA A 21 -11.12 -41.43 -10.89
N CYS A 22 -10.10 -41.69 -10.06
CA CYS A 22 -8.73 -41.89 -10.52
C CYS A 22 -8.10 -43.15 -9.88
N GLY A 23 -8.69 -44.32 -10.17
CA GLY A 23 -8.04 -45.63 -10.34
C GLY A 23 -6.99 -46.20 -9.36
N ASP A 24 -6.56 -45.51 -8.31
CA ASP A 24 -5.39 -45.90 -7.51
C ASP A 24 -5.77 -46.48 -6.13
N GLN A 25 -4.89 -47.35 -5.65
CA GLN A 25 -5.12 -48.37 -4.64
C GLN A 25 -5.62 -47.80 -3.29
N PRO A 26 -6.76 -48.28 -2.75
CA PRO A 26 -7.38 -47.74 -1.53
C PRO A 26 -6.60 -47.98 -0.23
N GLU A 27 -5.57 -48.84 -0.22
CA GLU A 27 -4.80 -49.14 0.99
C GLU A 27 -3.72 -48.10 1.32
N GLU A 28 -3.18 -47.36 0.33
CA GLU A 28 -2.21 -46.28 0.57
C GLU A 28 -2.89 -44.98 1.10
N VAL A 29 -4.19 -44.82 0.84
CA VAL A 29 -4.95 -43.63 1.27
C VAL A 29 -5.28 -43.69 2.76
N SER A 30 -5.48 -44.88 3.35
CA SER A 30 -5.79 -44.98 4.79
C SER A 30 -4.58 -44.65 5.66
N GLU A 31 -3.37 -45.05 5.24
CA GLU A 31 -2.11 -44.68 5.93
C GLU A 31 -1.82 -43.18 5.84
N LEU A 32 -2.10 -42.54 4.70
CA LEU A 32 -1.96 -41.08 4.53
C LEU A 32 -2.98 -40.28 5.35
N VAL A 33 -4.22 -40.79 5.48
CA VAL A 33 -5.24 -40.19 6.33
C VAL A 33 -4.92 -40.36 7.82
N GLU A 34 -4.39 -41.51 8.24
CA GLU A 34 -3.94 -41.72 9.63
C GLU A 34 -2.71 -40.88 9.96
N GLN A 35 -1.72 -40.76 9.06
CA GLN A 35 -0.57 -39.86 9.27
C GLN A 35 -0.97 -38.38 9.36
N GLN A 36 -1.96 -37.93 8.57
CA GLN A 36 -2.48 -36.55 8.66
C GLN A 36 -3.32 -36.31 9.93
N ILE A 37 -3.98 -37.34 10.47
CA ILE A 37 -4.68 -37.26 11.76
C ILE A 37 -3.66 -37.19 12.91
N GLU A 38 -2.55 -37.90 12.82
CA GLU A 38 -1.51 -37.91 13.87
C GLU A 38 -0.67 -36.61 13.86
N THR A 39 -0.32 -36.06 12.69
CA THR A 39 0.32 -34.72 12.59
C THR A 39 -0.61 -33.56 12.96
N GLY A 40 -1.93 -33.77 12.95
CA GLY A 40 -2.93 -32.77 13.37
C GLY A 40 -3.17 -32.67 14.88
N THR A 41 -2.53 -33.51 15.71
CA THR A 41 -2.75 -33.53 17.17
C THR A 41 -1.70 -32.79 18.00
N GLU A 42 -0.60 -32.32 17.39
CA GLU A 42 0.27 -31.29 17.99
C GLU A 42 -0.12 -29.91 17.47
N THR A 43 -1.35 -29.50 17.77
CA THR A 43 -1.69 -28.09 17.83
C THR A 43 -1.89 -27.74 19.30
N GLU A 44 -0.95 -26.97 19.86
CA GLU A 44 -1.29 -26.15 21.01
C GLU A 44 -2.55 -25.37 20.65
N GLN A 45 -3.62 -25.59 21.40
CA GLN A 45 -4.82 -24.76 21.31
C GLN A 45 -4.44 -23.34 21.70
N VAL A 46 -4.10 -22.51 20.72
CA VAL A 46 -4.16 -21.07 20.87
C VAL A 46 -5.60 -20.67 20.56
N ASP A 47 -6.40 -20.45 21.60
CA ASP A 47 -7.73 -19.85 21.47
C ASP A 47 -7.57 -18.44 20.88
N TYR A 48 -7.75 -18.31 19.56
CA TYR A 48 -7.80 -17.02 18.90
C TYR A 48 -9.19 -16.41 19.13
N THR A 49 -9.32 -15.60 20.18
CA THR A 49 -10.43 -14.66 20.28
C THR A 49 -10.14 -13.54 19.27
N GLY A 50 -10.93 -13.46 18.20
CA GLY A 50 -10.85 -12.32 17.27
C GLY A 50 -10.91 -11.02 18.06
N SER A 51 -9.90 -10.17 17.89
CA SER A 51 -9.79 -8.93 18.64
C SER A 51 -10.83 -7.93 18.16
N THR A 52 -11.54 -7.30 19.09
CA THR A 52 -12.55 -6.27 18.79
C THR A 52 -11.95 -4.87 18.63
N GLY A 53 -10.62 -4.76 18.53
CA GLY A 53 -9.91 -3.48 18.48
C GLY A 53 -9.91 -2.72 19.81
N THR A 54 -10.34 -3.37 20.90
CA THR A 54 -10.44 -2.79 22.26
C THR A 54 -9.80 -3.65 23.33
N ASP A 55 -9.16 -4.75 22.94
CA ASP A 55 -8.49 -5.63 23.90
C ASP A 55 -7.23 -4.93 24.44
N PRO A 56 -7.01 -4.93 25.76
CA PRO A 56 -5.80 -4.37 26.32
C PRO A 56 -4.60 -5.16 25.81
N ILE A 57 -3.68 -4.46 25.15
CA ILE A 57 -2.41 -5.02 24.68
C ILE A 57 -1.72 -5.66 25.90
N PRO A 58 -1.38 -6.96 25.87
CA PRO A 58 -0.60 -7.55 26.94
C PRO A 58 0.71 -6.77 27.08
N PRO A 59 1.20 -6.48 28.31
CA PRO A 59 2.45 -5.77 28.47
C PRO A 59 3.53 -6.52 27.68
N MET A 60 4.16 -5.82 26.73
CA MET A 60 5.22 -6.35 25.91
C MET A 60 6.23 -7.03 26.84
N ALA A 61 6.47 -8.33 26.65
CA ALA A 61 7.58 -8.98 27.31
C ALA A 61 8.85 -8.25 26.86
N ASP A 62 9.70 -7.85 27.81
CA ASP A 62 11.01 -7.27 27.56
C ASP A 62 11.89 -8.32 26.86
N GLY A 63 11.67 -8.54 25.57
CA GLY A 63 12.66 -9.13 24.69
C GLY A 63 13.90 -8.21 24.70
N PRO A 64 15.11 -8.75 24.50
CA PRO A 64 16.28 -7.91 24.36
C PRO A 64 16.08 -7.03 23.12
N SER A 65 15.59 -5.81 23.32
CA SER A 65 15.70 -4.75 22.36
C SER A 65 17.18 -4.53 22.18
N THR A 66 17.74 -4.95 21.05
CA THR A 66 19.01 -4.41 20.59
C THR A 66 18.74 -3.00 20.09
N THR A 67 18.34 -2.10 20.99
CA THR A 67 18.36 -0.66 20.76
C THR A 67 19.81 -0.22 20.83
N GLU A 68 20.63 -0.66 19.88
CA GLU A 68 21.47 0.37 19.28
C GLU A 68 20.47 1.31 18.63
N MET A 69 20.26 2.47 19.26
CA MET A 69 19.48 3.54 18.65
C MET A 69 20.19 3.84 17.34
N LEU A 70 19.69 3.27 16.24
CA LEU A 70 20.11 3.64 14.92
C LEU A 70 19.66 5.10 14.79
N THR A 71 20.60 6.01 15.05
CA THR A 71 20.36 7.43 14.82
C THR A 71 20.43 7.58 13.32
N ILE A 72 19.28 7.42 12.66
CA ILE A 72 19.13 7.80 11.26
C ILE A 72 19.08 9.32 11.28
N GLU A 73 20.13 9.96 10.73
CA GLU A 73 20.12 11.41 10.54
C GLU A 73 18.87 11.78 9.73
N VAL A 74 18.09 12.74 10.23
CA VAL A 74 16.89 13.21 9.54
C VAL A 74 17.33 13.90 8.25
N PRO A 75 16.76 13.59 7.07
CA PRO A 75 17.15 14.26 5.84
C PRO A 75 16.88 15.74 5.94
N GLY A 76 17.84 16.52 5.48
CA GLY A 76 17.77 17.97 5.46
C GLY A 76 18.40 18.63 6.66
N GLY A 77 18.80 17.85 7.68
CA GLY A 77 19.25 18.44 8.92
C GLY A 77 18.23 19.46 9.43
N LYS A 78 18.74 20.50 10.08
CA LYS A 78 17.95 21.67 10.43
C LYS A 78 18.64 22.89 9.87
N ASP A 79 17.89 23.87 9.39
CA ASP A 79 18.43 25.18 9.09
C ASP A 79 19.08 25.81 10.33
N THR A 80 19.74 26.96 10.16
CA THR A 80 20.40 27.66 11.26
C THR A 80 19.46 28.07 12.40
N ASP A 81 18.15 28.06 12.16
CA ASP A 81 17.11 28.39 13.13
C ASP A 81 16.51 27.14 13.80
N GLY A 82 16.99 25.94 13.46
CA GLY A 82 16.56 24.68 14.06
C GLY A 82 15.29 24.09 13.43
N LYS A 83 14.86 24.59 12.27
CA LYS A 83 13.72 24.07 11.50
C LYS A 83 14.19 23.01 10.52
N TYR A 84 13.38 21.99 10.29
CA TYR A 84 13.71 21.00 9.27
C TYR A 84 13.73 21.65 7.88
N LEU A 85 14.74 21.31 7.06
CA LEU A 85 14.76 21.77 5.67
C LEU A 85 13.54 21.19 4.93
N ALA A 86 12.93 22.02 4.10
CA ALA A 86 11.70 21.70 3.38
C ALA A 86 11.97 20.72 2.23
N TRP A 87 12.00 19.42 2.53
CA TRP A 87 11.84 18.27 1.63
C TRP A 87 12.48 18.25 0.21
N PRO A 88 13.12 17.14 -0.22
CA PRO A 88 13.86 16.14 0.53
C PRO A 88 15.33 16.55 0.51
N TRP A 89 15.67 17.76 0.93
CA TRP A 89 17.04 18.23 0.73
C TRP A 89 18.02 17.53 1.66
N ASN A 90 19.30 17.47 1.28
CA ASN A 90 20.40 17.12 2.17
C ASN A 90 20.63 18.21 3.23
N ASP A 91 21.51 17.98 4.19
CA ASP A 91 21.81 18.94 5.28
C ASP A 91 22.27 20.32 4.79
N GLU A 92 22.72 20.43 3.54
CA GLU A 92 23.14 21.68 2.90
C GLU A 92 21.99 22.41 2.18
N GLY A 93 20.83 21.76 2.04
CA GLY A 93 19.70 22.29 1.27
C GLY A 93 19.93 22.28 -0.24
N SER A 94 20.96 21.59 -0.74
CA SER A 94 21.43 21.67 -2.13
C SER A 94 20.92 20.56 -3.03
N ASP A 95 20.77 19.35 -2.49
CA ASP A 95 20.46 18.14 -3.27
C ASP A 95 19.32 17.37 -2.63
N GLN A 96 18.51 16.69 -3.45
CA GLN A 96 17.48 15.79 -2.95
C GLN A 96 18.11 14.50 -2.40
N PHE A 97 17.56 13.96 -1.31
CA PHE A 97 18.05 12.78 -0.61
C PHE A 97 16.90 11.83 -0.29
N TRP A 98 16.95 10.64 -0.86
CA TRP A 98 15.93 9.61 -0.73
C TRP A 98 16.45 8.31 -0.10
N TYR A 99 17.51 8.38 0.72
CA TYR A 99 18.16 7.20 1.31
C TYR A 99 18.61 6.14 0.29
N GLY A 100 18.91 6.55 -0.94
CA GLY A 100 19.26 5.65 -2.03
C GLY A 100 18.06 4.93 -2.67
N LEU A 101 16.82 5.22 -2.25
CA LEU A 101 15.62 4.70 -2.91
C LEU A 101 15.45 5.25 -4.34
N ASP A 102 16.01 6.43 -4.60
CA ASP A 102 16.11 7.08 -5.91
C ASP A 102 17.12 6.40 -6.86
N GLU A 103 18.05 5.62 -6.33
CA GLU A 103 19.02 4.87 -7.14
C GLU A 103 18.41 3.63 -7.81
N ALA A 104 17.16 3.28 -7.47
CA ALA A 104 16.45 2.16 -8.08
C ALA A 104 16.27 2.36 -9.59
N THR A 105 16.69 1.38 -10.39
CA THR A 105 16.47 1.43 -11.85
C THR A 105 15.01 1.15 -12.18
N VAL A 106 14.29 2.18 -12.63
CA VAL A 106 12.90 2.06 -13.10
C VAL A 106 12.87 1.78 -14.60
N THR A 107 12.20 0.69 -15.00
CA THR A 107 11.95 0.39 -16.40
C THR A 107 10.52 0.76 -16.75
N VAL A 108 10.34 1.87 -17.46
CA VAL A 108 9.01 2.31 -17.91
C VAL A 108 8.61 1.54 -19.18
N PRO A 109 7.49 0.81 -19.17
CA PRO A 109 7.04 0.04 -20.33
C PRO A 109 6.57 0.96 -21.46
N SER A 110 6.82 0.54 -22.70
CA SER A 110 6.29 1.26 -23.88
C SER A 110 4.76 1.13 -23.94
N ALA A 111 4.10 2.18 -24.41
CA ALA A 111 2.64 2.22 -24.53
C ALA A 111 2.10 1.06 -25.39
N SER A 112 0.96 0.51 -24.97
CA SER A 112 0.25 -0.58 -25.64
C SER A 112 -1.23 -0.58 -25.21
N ASP A 113 -2.01 -1.56 -25.66
CA ASP A 113 -3.42 -1.66 -25.25
C ASP A 113 -3.60 -1.84 -23.74
N SER A 114 -2.66 -2.53 -23.09
CA SER A 114 -2.62 -2.76 -21.63
C SER A 114 -1.66 -1.83 -20.89
N VAL A 115 -0.90 -0.97 -21.60
CA VAL A 115 0.04 -0.01 -21.00
C VAL A 115 -0.35 1.40 -21.40
N ILE A 116 -0.97 2.10 -20.46
CA ILE A 116 -1.57 3.42 -20.63
C ILE A 116 -0.59 4.45 -20.08
N HIS A 117 -0.26 5.48 -20.88
CA HIS A 117 0.54 6.61 -20.42
C HIS A 117 -0.38 7.79 -20.22
N LEU A 118 -0.49 8.28 -18.98
CA LEU A 118 -1.20 9.52 -18.68
C LEU A 118 -0.31 10.71 -19.03
N THR A 119 -0.95 11.83 -19.33
CA THR A 119 -0.28 13.06 -19.76
C THR A 119 -0.38 14.17 -18.73
N PHE A 120 -1.43 14.15 -17.90
CA PHE A 120 -1.78 15.20 -16.96
C PHE A 120 -1.86 16.58 -17.64
N ALA A 121 -2.24 16.58 -18.92
CA ALA A 121 -2.40 17.79 -19.72
C ALA A 121 -3.81 18.36 -19.60
N GLY A 122 -3.93 19.69 -19.65
CA GLY A 122 -5.21 20.40 -19.63
C GLY A 122 -5.48 21.16 -18.34
N GLU A 123 -6.68 21.72 -18.22
CA GLU A 123 -7.13 22.40 -17.00
C GLU A 123 -7.57 21.37 -15.95
N TYR A 124 -7.18 21.60 -14.71
CA TYR A 124 -7.53 20.71 -13.60
C TYR A 124 -8.74 21.33 -12.91
N ALA A 125 -9.88 20.65 -12.99
CA ALA A 125 -11.09 21.12 -12.34
C ALA A 125 -11.12 20.61 -10.89
N VAL A 126 -11.47 21.52 -9.98
CA VAL A 126 -11.53 21.24 -8.52
C VAL A 126 -12.61 20.20 -8.20
N ASP A 127 -13.67 20.13 -9.00
CA ASP A 127 -14.74 19.13 -8.88
C ASP A 127 -14.34 17.73 -9.39
N GLY A 128 -13.14 17.59 -9.97
CA GLY A 128 -12.65 16.34 -10.52
C GLY A 128 -13.22 15.96 -11.89
N GLU A 129 -14.08 16.81 -12.49
CA GLU A 129 -14.68 16.56 -13.80
C GLU A 129 -13.67 16.75 -14.96
N ALA A 130 -12.53 17.38 -14.69
CA ALA A 130 -11.40 17.50 -15.60
C ALA A 130 -10.07 17.46 -14.84
N GLY A 131 -9.02 16.96 -15.49
CA GLY A 131 -7.68 16.87 -14.92
C GLY A 131 -7.22 15.42 -14.73
N PRO A 132 -6.15 15.21 -13.93
CA PRO A 132 -5.49 13.90 -13.79
C PRO A 132 -6.41 12.74 -13.38
N GLY A 133 -7.34 12.99 -12.45
CA GLY A 133 -8.31 11.98 -11.99
C GLY A 133 -9.28 11.57 -13.10
N ALA A 134 -9.86 12.53 -13.81
CA ALA A 134 -10.74 12.28 -14.95
C ALA A 134 -10.01 11.54 -16.08
N GLU A 135 -8.78 11.96 -16.41
CA GLU A 135 -7.94 11.29 -17.41
C GLU A 135 -7.70 9.82 -17.04
N LEU A 136 -7.34 9.55 -15.78
CA LEU A 136 -7.16 8.18 -15.30
C LEU A 136 -8.43 7.34 -15.51
N ILE A 137 -9.57 7.85 -15.06
CA ILE A 137 -10.87 7.16 -15.16
C ILE A 137 -11.24 6.90 -16.62
N ASP A 138 -11.16 7.91 -17.49
CA ASP A 138 -11.49 7.78 -18.90
C ASP A 138 -10.61 6.72 -19.60
N MET A 139 -9.33 6.67 -19.25
CA MET A 139 -8.38 5.77 -19.89
C MET A 139 -8.56 4.31 -19.45
N ILE A 140 -8.97 4.05 -18.20
CA ILE A 140 -9.19 2.69 -17.70
C ILE A 140 -10.61 2.16 -17.96
N ALA A 141 -11.60 3.03 -18.17
CA ALA A 141 -13.02 2.64 -18.20
C ALA A 141 -13.39 1.59 -19.25
N SER A 142 -12.61 1.47 -20.33
CA SER A 142 -12.84 0.51 -21.42
C SER A 142 -11.82 -0.64 -21.45
N LYS A 143 -11.02 -0.77 -20.40
CA LYS A 143 -9.92 -1.73 -20.33
C LYS A 143 -10.34 -3.02 -19.63
N SER A 144 -9.58 -4.07 -19.91
CA SER A 144 -9.80 -5.40 -19.33
C SER A 144 -8.49 -6.17 -19.21
N GLY A 145 -8.45 -7.14 -18.31
CA GLY A 145 -7.25 -7.89 -17.97
C GLY A 145 -6.30 -7.11 -17.08
N ASP A 146 -5.01 -7.43 -17.17
CA ASP A 146 -3.95 -6.78 -16.41
C ASP A 146 -3.54 -5.47 -17.09
N ILE A 147 -3.61 -4.37 -16.35
CA ILE A 147 -3.37 -3.02 -16.89
C ILE A 147 -2.25 -2.33 -16.12
N THR A 148 -1.35 -1.68 -16.85
CA THR A 148 -0.35 -0.76 -16.29
C THR A 148 -0.69 0.67 -16.71
N VAL A 149 -0.82 1.55 -15.73
CA VAL A 149 -0.97 2.99 -15.91
C VAL A 149 0.34 3.66 -15.49
N VAL A 150 0.93 4.40 -16.42
CA VAL A 150 2.18 5.12 -16.25
C VAL A 150 1.85 6.60 -16.09
N LEU A 151 2.15 7.14 -14.90
CA LEU A 151 2.13 8.56 -14.60
C LEU A 151 3.28 9.27 -15.33
N PRO A 152 3.08 10.50 -15.82
CA PRO A 152 4.13 11.23 -16.52
C PRO A 152 5.31 11.57 -15.59
N GLU A 153 6.50 11.74 -16.17
CA GLU A 153 7.67 12.28 -15.48
C GLU A 153 7.49 13.79 -15.24
N GLY A 154 7.77 14.26 -14.04
CA GLY A 154 7.68 15.67 -13.65
C GLY A 154 7.07 15.91 -12.28
N THR A 155 6.92 17.19 -11.94
CA THR A 155 6.23 17.67 -10.73
C THR A 155 4.92 18.32 -11.12
N PHE A 156 3.81 17.76 -10.64
CA PHE A 156 2.45 18.15 -11.03
C PHE A 156 1.74 18.76 -9.83
N HIS A 157 1.20 19.97 -10.01
CA HIS A 157 0.39 20.62 -8.97
C HIS A 157 -1.03 20.09 -9.08
N MET A 158 -1.41 19.25 -8.12
CA MET A 158 -2.68 18.53 -8.10
C MET A 158 -3.70 19.34 -7.32
N ASN A 159 -4.95 19.36 -7.75
CA ASN A 159 -6.06 19.98 -7.00
C ASN A 159 -7.24 19.02 -6.77
N SER A 160 -7.05 17.75 -7.13
CA SER A 160 -8.02 16.67 -7.01
C SER A 160 -7.28 15.34 -6.79
N SER A 161 -8.00 14.35 -6.28
CA SER A 161 -7.48 13.01 -6.01
C SER A 161 -7.31 12.18 -7.29
N LEU A 162 -6.31 11.31 -7.32
CA LEU A 162 -6.31 10.13 -8.19
C LEU A 162 -7.08 9.03 -7.46
N ARG A 163 -8.38 8.92 -7.74
CA ARG A 163 -9.27 8.01 -7.04
C ARG A 163 -9.89 6.98 -7.99
N VAL A 164 -9.85 5.70 -7.61
CA VAL A 164 -10.50 4.62 -8.35
C VAL A 164 -11.14 3.62 -7.40
N ASP A 165 -12.43 3.34 -7.60
CA ASP A 165 -13.10 2.17 -7.02
C ASP A 165 -13.06 1.03 -8.03
N MET A 166 -12.24 0.02 -7.76
CA MET A 166 -12.02 -1.10 -8.68
C MET A 166 -13.25 -1.99 -8.85
N SER A 167 -14.24 -1.92 -7.94
CA SER A 167 -15.51 -2.65 -8.10
C SER A 167 -16.33 -2.18 -9.31
N LEU A 168 -16.07 -0.96 -9.80
CA LEU A 168 -16.69 -0.40 -11.00
C LEU A 168 -16.07 -0.92 -12.31
N TYR A 169 -14.91 -1.57 -12.24
CA TYR A 169 -14.15 -2.06 -13.40
C TYR A 169 -13.90 -3.58 -13.30
N PRO A 170 -14.95 -4.41 -13.25
CA PRO A 170 -14.83 -5.85 -12.98
C PRO A 170 -14.06 -6.64 -14.05
N ASP A 171 -13.88 -6.05 -15.24
CA ASP A 171 -13.12 -6.65 -16.32
C ASP A 171 -11.60 -6.46 -16.16
N ILE A 172 -11.14 -5.55 -15.28
CA ILE A 172 -9.73 -5.36 -14.94
C ILE A 172 -9.35 -6.38 -13.85
N THR A 173 -8.41 -7.27 -14.16
CA THR A 173 -7.99 -8.36 -13.26
C THR A 173 -6.87 -7.96 -12.31
N SER A 174 -6.04 -6.98 -12.72
CA SER A 174 -5.05 -6.34 -11.86
C SER A 174 -4.68 -4.97 -12.43
N LEU A 175 -4.20 -4.08 -11.57
CA LEU A 175 -3.78 -2.74 -11.94
C LEU A 175 -2.43 -2.39 -11.33
N THR A 176 -1.50 -1.94 -12.15
CA THR A 176 -0.28 -1.26 -11.71
C THR A 176 -0.40 0.23 -12.01
N LEU A 177 -0.27 1.09 -11.01
CA LEU A 177 -0.06 2.53 -11.19
C LEU A 177 1.39 2.84 -10.86
N MET A 178 2.16 3.30 -11.86
CA MET A 178 3.59 3.57 -11.68
C MET A 178 4.03 4.92 -12.20
N GLY A 179 5.07 5.50 -11.62
CA GLY A 179 5.78 6.67 -12.15
C GLY A 179 7.15 6.32 -12.75
N TYR A 180 7.95 7.36 -12.97
CA TYR A 180 9.31 7.26 -13.52
C TYR A 180 10.39 7.06 -12.45
N GLY A 181 10.03 7.14 -11.17
CA GLY A 181 10.95 7.14 -10.03
C GLY A 181 10.37 7.94 -8.88
N ILE A 182 10.76 7.56 -7.65
CA ILE A 182 10.32 8.24 -6.42
C ILE A 182 10.68 9.75 -6.42
N ASP A 183 11.77 10.10 -7.11
CA ASP A 183 12.32 11.45 -7.30
C ASP A 183 11.90 12.11 -8.63
N LYS A 184 11.26 11.36 -9.53
CA LYS A 184 10.99 11.80 -10.91
C LYS A 184 9.52 12.06 -11.23
N THR A 185 8.61 11.34 -10.57
CA THR A 185 7.17 11.60 -10.68
C THR A 185 6.68 12.07 -9.31
N ILE A 186 6.30 13.34 -9.22
CA ILE A 186 5.90 14.01 -7.98
C ILE A 186 4.51 14.62 -8.15
N LEU A 187 3.58 14.20 -7.30
CA LEU A 187 2.22 14.74 -7.19
C LEU A 187 2.19 15.70 -6.00
N SER A 188 2.16 17.01 -6.26
CA SER A 188 2.24 18.04 -5.21
C SER A 188 0.90 18.71 -4.93
N PHE A 189 0.57 18.82 -3.64
CA PHE A 189 -0.64 19.48 -3.12
C PHE A 189 -0.30 20.73 -2.27
N THR A 190 0.94 21.24 -2.33
CA THR A 190 1.43 22.37 -1.50
C THR A 190 0.73 23.72 -1.74
N GLU A 191 0.01 23.86 -2.84
CA GLU A 191 -0.61 25.12 -3.26
C GLU A 191 -2.09 24.94 -3.63
N THR A 192 -2.76 23.94 -3.06
CA THR A 192 -4.20 23.75 -3.32
C THR A 192 -5.03 24.73 -2.52
N GLU A 193 -5.95 25.44 -3.18
CA GLU A 193 -6.91 26.29 -2.48
C GLU A 193 -7.92 25.48 -1.66
N GLU A 194 -8.17 24.23 -2.07
CA GLU A 194 -9.07 23.28 -1.42
C GLU A 194 -8.29 22.10 -0.82
N THR A 195 -8.68 21.64 0.35
CA THR A 195 -8.06 20.47 0.98
C THR A 195 -8.51 19.20 0.28
N VAL A 196 -7.62 18.60 -0.50
CA VAL A 196 -7.82 17.24 -1.04
C VAL A 196 -7.57 16.24 0.09
N SER A 197 -8.59 15.46 0.47
CA SER A 197 -8.45 14.52 1.60
C SER A 197 -7.43 13.43 1.30
N ASP A 198 -7.73 12.55 0.36
CA ASP A 198 -6.93 11.38 0.06
C ASP A 198 -6.34 11.56 -1.35
N SER A 199 -5.04 11.80 -1.44
CA SER A 199 -4.40 12.22 -2.70
C SER A 199 -4.40 11.12 -3.76
N VAL A 200 -4.02 9.91 -3.37
CA VAL A 200 -4.10 8.69 -4.20
C VAL A 200 -4.93 7.68 -3.44
N HIS A 201 -6.06 7.28 -4.03
CA HIS A 201 -7.02 6.41 -3.38
C HIS A 201 -7.50 5.29 -4.29
N PHE A 202 -7.19 4.05 -3.95
CA PHE A 202 -7.75 2.87 -4.60
C PHE A 202 -8.57 2.05 -3.60
N SER A 203 -9.78 1.66 -3.97
CA SER A 203 -10.63 0.79 -3.14
C SER A 203 -11.04 -0.48 -3.88
N SER A 204 -11.35 -1.53 -3.13
CA SER A 204 -11.92 -2.79 -3.65
C SER A 204 -11.06 -3.47 -4.73
N ALA A 205 -9.74 -3.30 -4.68
CA ALA A 205 -8.83 -3.83 -5.68
C ALA A 205 -8.51 -5.31 -5.42
N ASN A 206 -8.27 -6.06 -6.50
CA ASN A 206 -7.74 -7.41 -6.45
C ASN A 206 -6.50 -7.45 -7.34
N GLY A 207 -5.30 -7.45 -6.75
CA GLY A 207 -4.04 -7.24 -7.47
C GLY A 207 -3.82 -5.77 -7.82
N LEU A 208 -3.36 -4.98 -6.85
CA LEU A 208 -2.97 -3.58 -7.03
C LEU A 208 -1.48 -3.41 -6.77
N GLU A 209 -0.77 -2.76 -7.68
CA GLU A 209 0.60 -2.30 -7.48
C GLU A 209 0.66 -0.77 -7.59
N LEU A 210 1.26 -0.12 -6.60
CA LEU A 210 1.55 1.31 -6.59
C LEU A 210 3.07 1.49 -6.47
N ALA A 211 3.71 2.09 -7.49
CA ALA A 211 5.16 2.08 -7.53
C ALA A 211 5.85 3.30 -8.16
N HIS A 212 7.00 3.71 -7.63
CA HIS A 212 7.93 4.65 -8.29
C HIS A 212 7.39 6.08 -8.48
N PHE A 213 6.72 6.63 -7.48
CA PHE A 213 6.32 8.05 -7.47
C PHE A 213 6.07 8.57 -6.06
N THR A 214 5.88 9.87 -5.98
CA THR A 214 5.81 10.62 -4.73
C THR A 214 4.53 11.44 -4.65
N VAL A 215 3.97 11.56 -3.44
CA VAL A 215 2.90 12.50 -3.08
C VAL A 215 3.39 13.46 -2.01
N VAL A 216 3.24 14.76 -2.27
CA VAL A 216 3.67 15.88 -1.41
C VAL A 216 2.46 16.66 -0.92
N ASP A 217 2.43 16.91 0.39
CA ASP A 217 1.52 17.78 1.13
C ASP A 217 0.04 17.43 1.01
N SER A 218 -0.27 16.14 1.08
CA SER A 218 -1.65 15.66 1.04
C SER A 218 -2.49 16.22 2.21
N GLY A 219 -3.75 16.57 1.97
CA GLY A 219 -4.61 17.17 2.99
C GLY A 219 -5.01 16.20 4.11
N LYS A 220 -4.95 14.88 3.88
CA LYS A 220 -5.17 13.85 4.91
C LYS A 220 -4.32 12.61 4.68
N ASN A 221 -4.52 11.87 3.59
CA ASN A 221 -3.76 10.64 3.35
C ASN A 221 -3.06 10.70 1.99
N ALA A 222 -1.75 10.49 1.97
CA ALA A 222 -1.01 10.52 0.71
C ALA A 222 -1.38 9.32 -0.18
N PHE A 223 -1.37 8.11 0.38
CA PHE A 223 -1.84 6.88 -0.27
C PHE A 223 -2.84 6.16 0.62
N LEU A 224 -4.08 6.04 0.18
CA LEU A 224 -5.11 5.20 0.80
C LEU A 224 -5.41 4.01 -0.10
N VAL A 225 -5.30 2.80 0.44
CA VAL A 225 -5.79 1.58 -0.21
C VAL A 225 -6.70 0.84 0.75
N ASP A 226 -7.97 0.67 0.42
CA ASP A 226 -8.94 0.03 1.31
C ASP A 226 -9.69 -1.12 0.65
N GLU A 227 -10.19 -2.04 1.48
CA GLU A 227 -11.05 -3.16 1.07
C GLU A 227 -10.44 -4.04 -0.05
N SER A 228 -9.12 -4.21 -0.07
CA SER A 228 -8.39 -4.80 -1.20
C SER A 228 -7.67 -6.11 -0.88
N ASP A 229 -7.45 -6.97 -1.88
CA ASP A 229 -6.67 -8.21 -1.79
C ASP A 229 -5.48 -8.18 -2.76
N GLY A 230 -4.28 -8.47 -2.28
CA GLY A 230 -3.07 -8.45 -3.09
C GLY A 230 -2.61 -7.03 -3.43
N VAL A 231 -2.19 -6.29 -2.40
CA VAL A 231 -1.70 -4.91 -2.55
C VAL A 231 -0.18 -4.89 -2.42
N TYR A 232 0.49 -4.29 -3.39
CA TYR A 232 1.93 -4.11 -3.41
C TYR A 232 2.28 -2.62 -3.56
N MET A 233 2.84 -2.03 -2.51
CA MET A 233 3.25 -0.62 -2.48
C MET A 233 4.77 -0.55 -2.34
N HIS A 234 5.47 0.01 -3.31
CA HIS A 234 6.93 0.10 -3.22
C HIS A 234 7.57 1.29 -3.95
N HIS A 235 8.72 1.76 -3.46
CA HIS A 235 9.38 2.93 -4.05
C HIS A 235 8.44 4.15 -4.11
N LEU A 236 7.63 4.32 -3.07
CA LEU A 236 6.69 5.42 -2.91
C LEU A 236 7.22 6.44 -1.90
N GLY A 237 6.97 7.72 -2.16
CA GLY A 237 7.26 8.82 -1.24
C GLY A 237 5.99 9.48 -0.73
N ALA A 238 5.81 9.61 0.58
CA ALA A 238 4.72 10.36 1.22
C ALA A 238 5.27 11.43 2.17
N ILE A 239 4.85 12.67 1.95
CA ILE A 239 5.73 13.80 2.21
C ILE A 239 4.95 15.00 2.72
N TRP A 240 5.28 15.51 3.91
CA TRP A 240 4.85 16.84 4.35
C TRP A 240 6.07 17.70 4.63
N PRO A 241 6.36 18.70 3.79
CA PRO A 241 7.59 19.49 3.91
C PRO A 241 7.57 20.40 5.14
N GLY A 242 8.76 20.65 5.69
CA GLY A 242 8.95 21.57 6.81
C GLY A 242 8.90 20.89 8.17
N ASP A 243 8.58 21.66 9.21
CA ASP A 243 8.49 21.14 10.57
C ASP A 243 7.25 20.22 10.70
N PRO A 244 7.38 19.05 11.36
CA PRO A 244 6.23 18.19 11.63
C PRO A 244 5.15 18.94 12.40
N ASP A 245 3.96 19.01 11.82
CA ASP A 245 2.84 19.76 12.35
C ASP A 245 1.60 18.86 12.47
N LYS A 246 0.76 19.10 13.48
CA LYS A 246 -0.50 18.37 13.67
C LYS A 246 -1.56 18.69 12.62
N GLY A 247 -1.37 19.77 11.86
CA GLY A 247 -2.17 20.17 10.72
C GLY A 247 -1.77 19.47 9.42
N ASN A 248 -0.64 18.73 9.40
CA ASN A 248 -0.27 17.89 8.27
C ASN A 248 -1.29 16.74 8.11
N GLY A 249 -1.23 16.07 6.96
CA GLY A 249 -2.04 14.88 6.72
C GLY A 249 -1.70 13.75 7.71
N ALA A 250 -2.70 12.95 8.05
CA ALA A 250 -2.61 11.89 9.05
C ALA A 250 -1.68 10.74 8.64
N TYR A 251 -1.88 10.17 7.45
CA TYR A 251 -1.20 8.93 7.06
C TYR A 251 -0.47 9.01 5.73
N GLY A 252 0.80 8.57 5.71
CA GLY A 252 1.59 8.49 4.48
C GLY A 252 1.14 7.34 3.57
N LEU A 253 1.56 6.12 3.90
CA LEU A 253 1.12 4.89 3.22
C LEU A 253 0.09 4.18 4.09
N TYR A 254 -1.15 4.07 3.60
CA TYR A 254 -2.28 3.59 4.39
C TYR A 254 -3.09 2.48 3.68
N PRO A 255 -2.58 1.25 3.62
CA PRO A 255 -3.41 0.09 3.33
C PRO A 255 -4.25 -0.30 4.55
N VAL A 256 -5.56 -0.44 4.37
CA VAL A 256 -6.53 -0.71 5.45
C VAL A 256 -7.59 -1.70 5.00
N GLU A 257 -8.16 -2.45 5.94
CA GLU A 257 -9.24 -3.42 5.66
C GLU A 257 -8.91 -4.37 4.49
N SER A 258 -7.64 -4.73 4.36
CA SER A 258 -7.10 -5.44 3.18
C SER A 258 -6.52 -6.81 3.55
N THR A 259 -6.12 -7.60 2.57
CA THR A 259 -5.41 -8.87 2.77
C THR A 259 -4.27 -9.02 1.78
N ASN A 260 -3.20 -9.73 2.15
CA ASN A 260 -2.01 -9.95 1.31
C ASN A 260 -1.36 -8.63 0.89
N VAL A 261 -0.81 -7.91 1.86
CA VAL A 261 -0.26 -6.56 1.67
C VAL A 261 1.26 -6.57 1.84
N ILE A 262 1.97 -6.00 0.88
CA ILE A 262 3.40 -5.75 0.95
C ILE A 262 3.66 -4.25 0.80
N VAL A 263 4.37 -3.67 1.76
CA VAL A 263 4.90 -2.31 1.69
C VAL A 263 6.42 -2.38 1.81
N GLU A 264 7.16 -1.92 0.80
CA GLU A 264 8.62 -1.93 0.85
C GLU A 264 9.31 -0.79 0.13
N ASP A 265 10.60 -0.57 0.44
CA ASP A 265 11.47 0.38 -0.28
C ASP A 265 10.83 1.77 -0.42
N SER A 266 10.08 2.23 0.58
CA SER A 266 9.30 3.46 0.51
C SER A 266 9.74 4.46 1.58
N PHE A 267 9.29 5.70 1.46
CA PHE A 267 9.66 6.77 2.36
C PHE A 267 8.43 7.57 2.79
N ALA A 268 8.32 7.83 4.09
CA ALA A 268 7.30 8.68 4.66
C ALA A 268 7.94 9.68 5.64
N PHE A 269 7.61 10.96 5.51
CA PHE A 269 8.01 11.97 6.49
C PHE A 269 6.98 13.05 6.72
N GLY A 270 6.92 13.51 7.97
CA GLY A 270 6.15 14.69 8.37
C GLY A 270 4.66 14.45 8.57
N SER A 271 4.17 13.20 8.54
CA SER A 271 2.74 12.94 8.75
C SER A 271 2.33 13.27 10.19
N ALA A 272 1.11 13.74 10.40
CA ALA A 272 0.57 14.14 11.70
C ALA A 272 0.12 12.98 12.61
N ASP A 273 0.17 11.72 12.14
CA ASP A 273 -0.13 10.53 12.94
C ASP A 273 0.86 9.39 12.62
N ALA A 274 0.81 8.82 11.41
CA ALA A 274 1.68 7.70 11.05
C ALA A 274 2.16 7.75 9.59
N GLY A 275 3.49 7.69 9.41
CA GLY A 275 4.07 7.68 8.07
C GLY A 275 3.67 6.42 7.28
N ILE A 276 3.55 5.29 7.96
CA ILE A 276 3.04 4.04 7.40
C ILE A 276 2.09 3.44 8.42
N TYR A 277 0.83 3.25 8.04
CA TYR A 277 -0.17 2.65 8.89
C TYR A 277 -0.83 1.50 8.14
N VAL A 278 -0.64 0.27 8.61
CA VAL A 278 -1.28 -0.93 8.03
C VAL A 278 -2.32 -1.44 9.01
N GLY A 279 -3.56 -0.98 8.85
CA GLY A 279 -4.65 -1.20 9.80
C GLY A 279 -5.63 -2.27 9.33
N GLN A 280 -6.23 -3.03 10.26
CA GLN A 280 -7.33 -3.97 9.97
C GLN A 280 -7.05 -4.94 8.79
N THR A 281 -5.78 -5.28 8.58
CA THR A 281 -5.29 -6.00 7.41
C THR A 281 -4.71 -7.35 7.82
N ASN A 282 -4.80 -8.38 6.97
CA ASN A 282 -4.24 -9.71 7.22
C ASN A 282 -3.10 -10.05 6.24
N ASN A 283 -2.12 -10.85 6.68
CA ASN A 283 -0.95 -11.27 5.90
C ASN A 283 -0.14 -10.07 5.35
N ILE A 284 0.66 -9.47 6.22
CA ILE A 284 1.34 -8.19 5.97
C ILE A 284 2.86 -8.37 6.00
N VAL A 285 3.54 -7.75 5.04
CA VAL A 285 4.99 -7.52 5.08
C VAL A 285 5.25 -6.03 4.95
N VAL A 286 5.96 -5.46 5.93
CA VAL A 286 6.54 -4.11 5.84
C VAL A 286 8.05 -4.22 6.01
N ARG A 287 8.84 -3.77 5.02
CA ARG A 287 10.31 -3.91 5.07
C ARG A 287 11.04 -2.85 4.25
N ARG A 288 12.26 -2.50 4.66
CA ARG A 288 13.13 -1.54 3.94
C ARG A 288 12.44 -0.18 3.68
N THR A 289 11.60 0.24 4.62
CA THR A 289 10.86 1.50 4.52
C THR A 289 11.38 2.47 5.57
N PHE A 290 11.45 3.75 5.24
CA PHE A 290 11.84 4.82 6.15
C PHE A 290 10.60 5.62 6.54
N ALA A 291 10.31 5.72 7.85
CA ALA A 291 9.24 6.56 8.39
C ALA A 291 9.85 7.50 9.43
N ILE A 292 9.88 8.80 9.12
CA ILE A 292 10.74 9.76 9.84
C ILE A 292 9.92 11.01 10.22
N GLN A 293 10.09 11.50 11.45
CA GLN A 293 9.45 12.74 11.92
C GLN A 293 7.91 12.77 11.74
N ASN A 294 7.25 11.67 12.07
CA ASN A 294 5.79 11.56 12.12
C ASN A 294 5.32 11.80 13.57
N VAL A 295 4.18 12.48 13.77
CA VAL A 295 3.79 13.10 15.06
C VAL A 295 2.70 12.34 15.80
#